data_AF-A0A447NTW4-F1
#
_entry.id   AF-A0A447NTW4-F1
#
_cell.length_a   1.000
_cell.length_b   1.000
_cell.length_c   1.000
_cell.angle_alpha   90.00
_cell.angle_beta   90.00
_cell.angle_gamma   90.00
#
_symmetry.space_group_name_H-M   'P 1'
#
loop_
_entity.id
_entity.type
_entity.pdbx_description
1 polymer ?
#
loop_
_entity_poly.entity_id
_entity_poly.type
_entity_poly.pdbx_seq_one_letter_code
_entity_poly.pdbx_strand_id
1 'polypeptide(L)'
;MRLLSLPLPTVLSGLVAVLVGYASSAAIIWQAALAAGATPAEIAGWMTALGIAMGISTLTLTLWYRAPVLTAWSTPGAALLVTGLQGLSLPDAVGIFMVANALIVLCGITGLFARLMRIIPHSLAAAMLAGILLRFACRRSGRSTESLSCAAVCYWRGYSLKYSRPAMPLLLPW
;
A
#
# COMPACT_ATOMS: atom_id res chain seq x y z
N MET A 1 -14.32 33.11 11.91
CA MET A 1 -13.08 32.49 11.42
C MET A 1 -12.46 31.70 12.58
N ARG A 2 -12.63 30.37 12.63
CA ARG A 2 -11.99 29.55 13.67
C ARG A 2 -10.49 29.53 13.35
N LEU A 3 -9.70 30.22 14.18
CA LEU A 3 -8.25 30.15 14.15
C LEU A 3 -7.83 28.67 14.21
N LEU A 4 -6.89 28.32 13.34
CA LEU A 4 -6.24 27.03 13.24
C LEU A 4 -5.46 26.78 14.55
N SER A 5 -6.14 26.43 15.64
CA SER A 5 -5.47 25.93 16.85
C SER A 5 -5.08 24.48 16.59
N LEU A 6 -4.14 24.24 15.67
CA LEU A 6 -3.52 22.92 15.50
C LEU A 6 -2.68 22.70 16.76
N PRO A 7 -3.11 21.84 17.70
CA PRO A 7 -2.33 21.57 18.88
C PRO A 7 -0.99 21.00 18.41
N LEU A 8 0.13 21.54 18.90
CA LEU A 8 1.47 20.96 18.67
C LEU A 8 1.49 19.43 18.81
N PRO A 9 0.81 18.82 19.81
CA PRO A 9 0.68 17.37 19.93
C PRO A 9 0.05 16.66 18.73
N THR A 10 -0.92 17.28 18.06
CA THR A 10 -1.63 16.71 16.89
C THR A 10 -0.75 16.71 15.65
N VAL A 11 0.03 17.78 15.46
CA VAL A 11 1.00 17.86 14.36
C VAL A 11 2.14 16.86 14.59
N LEU A 12 2.65 16.79 15.83
CA LEU A 12 3.68 15.84 16.22
C LEU A 12 3.23 14.39 16.09
N SER A 13 2.02 14.05 16.54
CA SER A 13 1.49 12.68 16.41
C SER A 13 1.29 12.28 14.95
N GLY A 14 0.80 13.20 14.10
CA GLY A 14 0.70 12.99 12.67
C GLY A 14 2.07 12.80 12.01
N LEU A 15 3.05 13.63 12.35
CA LEU A 15 4.41 13.53 11.83
C LEU A 15 5.07 12.20 12.22
N VAL A 16 4.97 11.80 13.50
CA VAL A 16 5.52 10.53 13.99
C VAL A 16 4.82 9.35 13.33
N ALA A 17 3.48 9.38 13.19
CA ALA A 17 2.74 8.32 12.51
C ALA A 17 3.19 8.14 11.06
N VAL A 18 3.41 9.24 10.32
CA VAL A 18 3.90 9.21 8.95
C VAL A 18 5.35 8.70 8.88
N LEU A 19 6.24 9.19 9.75
CA LEU A 19 7.64 8.74 9.80
C LEU A 19 7.75 7.25 10.10
N VAL A 20 7.03 6.76 11.11
CA VAL A 20 7.03 5.34 11.49
C VAL A 20 6.42 4.47 10.39
N GLY A 21 5.31 4.91 9.78
CA GLY A 21 4.67 4.20 8.68
C GLY A 21 5.55 4.13 7.42
N TYR A 22 6.21 5.24 7.08
CA TYR A 22 7.10 5.33 5.93
C TYR A 22 8.36 4.47 6.14
N ALA A 23 9.01 4.58 7.31
CA ALA A 23 10.22 3.83 7.62
C ALA A 23 10.01 2.30 7.57
N SER A 24 8.86 1.82 8.06
CA SER A 24 8.52 0.40 8.09
C SER A 24 8.42 -0.21 6.69
N SER A 25 7.81 0.50 5.75
CA SER A 25 7.54 -0.01 4.40
C SER A 25 8.67 0.30 3.42
N ALA A 26 9.34 1.44 3.56
CA ALA A 26 10.48 1.82 2.73
C ALA A 26 11.69 0.87 2.89
N ALA A 27 11.91 0.31 4.09
CA ALA A 27 13.02 -0.62 4.34
C ALA A 27 12.98 -1.85 3.42
N ILE A 28 11.78 -2.38 3.13
CA ILE A 28 11.61 -3.55 2.26
C ILE A 28 11.95 -3.20 0.81
N ILE A 29 11.50 -2.03 0.34
CA ILE A 29 11.79 -1.55 -1.02
C ILE A 29 13.28 -1.26 -1.17
N TRP A 30 13.91 -0.69 -0.15
CA TRP A 30 15.35 -0.42 -0.14
C TRP A 30 16.17 -1.69 -0.37
N GLN A 31 15.84 -2.77 0.36
CA GLN A 31 16.50 -4.06 0.20
C GLN A 31 16.24 -4.67 -1.19
N ALA A 32 15.01 -4.54 -1.71
CA ALA A 32 14.67 -5.02 -3.05
C ALA A 32 15.39 -4.26 -4.17
N ALA A 33 15.54 -2.94 -4.03
CA ALA A 33 16.22 -2.09 -5.00
C ALA A 33 17.75 -2.31 -5.01
N LEU A 34 18.36 -2.51 -3.83
CA LEU A 34 19.76 -2.93 -3.73
C LEU A 34 19.99 -4.28 -4.44
N ALA A 35 19.08 -5.25 -4.24
CA ALA A 35 19.14 -6.54 -4.93
C ALA A 35 18.94 -6.43 -6.46
N ALA A 36 18.32 -5.34 -6.94
CA ALA A 36 18.16 -5.03 -8.35
C ALA A 36 19.34 -4.26 -8.96
N GLY A 37 20.36 -3.91 -8.17
CA GLY A 37 21.56 -3.22 -8.63
C GLY A 37 21.48 -1.69 -8.66
N ALA A 38 20.46 -1.08 -8.04
CA ALA A 38 20.36 0.37 -7.93
C ALA A 38 21.34 0.94 -6.90
N THR A 39 21.89 2.13 -7.17
CA THR A 39 22.81 2.79 -6.23
C THR A 39 22.05 3.42 -5.06
N PRO A 40 22.66 3.53 -3.86
CA PRO A 40 22.02 4.16 -2.71
C PRO A 40 21.57 5.61 -2.95
N ALA A 41 22.31 6.35 -3.80
CA ALA A 41 21.98 7.72 -4.16
C ALA A 41 20.69 7.81 -5.00
N GLU A 42 20.51 6.91 -5.95
CA GLU A 42 19.29 6.83 -6.78
C GLU A 42 18.08 6.45 -5.93
N ILE A 43 18.23 5.46 -5.05
CA ILE A 43 17.15 5.02 -4.15
C ILE A 43 16.73 6.16 -3.23
N ALA A 44 17.69 6.86 -2.61
CA ALA A 44 17.41 8.01 -1.76
C ALA A 44 16.68 9.14 -2.52
N GLY A 45 17.14 9.45 -3.74
CA GLY A 45 16.53 10.48 -4.60
C GLY A 45 15.08 10.17 -4.98
N TRP A 46 14.78 8.93 -5.38
CA TRP A 46 13.42 8.55 -5.77
C TRP A 46 12.49 8.45 -4.56
N MET A 47 12.99 8.00 -3.40
CA MET A 47 12.24 7.96 -2.15
C MET A 47 11.90 9.37 -1.63
N THR A 48 12.83 10.32 -1.73
CA THR A 48 12.54 11.72 -1.37
C THR A 48 11.54 12.36 -2.33
N ALA A 49 11.71 12.15 -3.65
CA ALA A 49 10.75 12.63 -4.64
C ALA A 49 9.35 12.06 -4.40
N LEU A 50 9.25 10.78 -4.08
CA LEU A 50 7.98 10.11 -3.80
C LEU A 50 7.33 10.65 -2.52
N GLY A 51 8.09 10.80 -1.43
CA GLY A 51 7.58 11.38 -0.19
C GLY A 51 7.01 12.80 -0.38
N ILE A 52 7.71 13.65 -1.14
CA ILE A 52 7.25 14.99 -1.49
C ILE A 52 5.97 14.92 -2.35
N ALA A 53 5.96 14.10 -3.40
CA ALA A 53 4.81 13.95 -4.29
C ALA A 53 3.56 13.49 -3.52
N MET A 54 3.69 12.49 -2.66
CA MET A 54 2.58 11.97 -1.84
C MET A 54 2.11 12.97 -0.78
N GLY A 55 3.04 13.69 -0.16
CA GLY A 55 2.72 14.75 0.80
C GLY A 55 1.92 15.87 0.14
N ILE A 56 2.38 16.35 -1.03
CA ILE A 56 1.68 17.36 -1.81
C ILE A 56 0.31 16.85 -2.26
N SER A 57 0.20 15.64 -2.84
CA SER A 57 -1.07 15.11 -3.31
C SER A 57 -2.09 14.91 -2.19
N THR A 58 -1.65 14.33 -1.05
CA THR A 58 -2.48 14.17 0.15
C THR A 58 -2.98 15.52 0.65
N LEU A 59 -2.08 16.52 0.73
CA LEU A 59 -2.42 17.86 1.19
C LEU A 59 -3.42 18.53 0.24
N THR A 60 -3.14 18.52 -1.06
CA THR A 60 -4.00 19.13 -2.09
C THR A 60 -5.39 18.49 -2.10
N LEU A 61 -5.46 17.14 -2.10
CA LEU A 61 -6.73 16.41 -2.07
C LEU A 61 -7.51 16.67 -0.78
N THR A 62 -6.82 16.68 0.36
CA THR A 62 -7.45 16.93 1.67
C THR A 62 -8.03 18.35 1.75
N LEU A 63 -7.31 19.35 1.24
CA LEU A 63 -7.79 20.73 1.18
C LEU A 63 -8.95 20.90 0.20
N TRP A 64 -8.91 20.21 -0.95
CA TRP A 64 -9.93 20.34 -1.99
C TRP A 64 -11.24 19.63 -1.62
N TYR A 65 -11.16 18.38 -1.16
CA TYR A 65 -12.32 17.59 -0.75
C TYR A 65 -12.81 17.89 0.67
N ARG A 66 -12.04 18.69 1.44
CA ARG A 66 -12.30 18.97 2.87
C ARG A 66 -12.51 17.71 3.71
N ALA A 67 -11.86 16.62 3.31
CA ALA A 67 -11.92 15.31 3.95
C ALA A 67 -10.49 14.75 4.04
N PRO A 68 -10.15 13.96 5.07
CA PRO A 68 -8.81 13.36 5.19
C PRO A 68 -8.59 12.33 4.08
N VAL A 69 -7.88 12.72 3.02
CA VAL A 69 -7.56 11.85 1.87
C VAL A 69 -6.10 11.45 1.96
N LEU A 70 -5.82 10.16 2.14
CA LEU A 70 -4.47 9.60 2.07
C LEU A 70 -4.20 9.03 0.68
N THR A 71 -3.16 9.54 0.01
CA THR A 71 -2.67 8.87 -1.21
C THR A 71 -1.85 7.64 -0.82
N ALA A 72 -2.28 6.48 -1.29
CA ALA A 72 -1.55 5.22 -1.10
C ALA A 72 -0.54 4.99 -2.24
N TRP A 73 0.58 4.32 -1.94
CA TRP A 73 1.53 3.84 -2.94
C TRP A 73 1.35 2.34 -3.19
N SER A 74 1.76 1.88 -4.37
CA SER A 74 1.70 0.48 -4.74
C SER A 74 3.05 -0.20 -4.50
N THR A 75 3.43 -0.38 -3.23
CA THR A 75 4.57 -1.23 -2.83
C THR A 75 4.59 -2.60 -3.56
N PRO A 76 3.45 -3.33 -3.69
CA PRO A 76 3.42 -4.55 -4.50
C PRO A 76 3.63 -4.31 -5.99
N GLY A 77 3.21 -3.16 -6.54
CA GLY A 77 3.45 -2.80 -7.94
C GLY A 77 4.93 -2.60 -8.26
N ALA A 78 5.68 -1.90 -7.39
CA ALA A 78 7.12 -1.76 -7.52
C ALA A 78 7.84 -3.12 -7.43
N ALA A 79 7.43 -3.97 -6.49
CA ALA A 79 7.96 -5.33 -6.36
C ALA A 79 7.66 -6.18 -7.62
N LEU A 80 6.45 -6.12 -8.16
CA LEU A 80 6.06 -6.83 -9.38
C LEU A 80 6.89 -6.37 -10.59
N LEU A 81 7.09 -5.06 -10.74
CA LEU A 81 7.92 -4.48 -11.79
C LEU A 81 9.34 -5.08 -11.75
N VAL A 82 10.01 -5.02 -10.60
CA VAL A 82 11.36 -5.60 -10.41
C VAL A 82 11.40 -7.09 -10.75
N THR A 83 10.36 -7.85 -10.42
CA THR A 83 10.30 -9.28 -10.75
C THR A 83 9.99 -9.59 -12.21
N GLY A 84 9.33 -8.69 -12.94
CA GLY A 84 9.00 -8.83 -14.35
C GLY A 84 10.11 -8.40 -15.31
N LEU A 85 11.18 -7.79 -14.78
CA LEU A 85 12.30 -7.21 -15.53
C LEU A 85 13.47 -8.16 -15.79
N GLN A 86 13.27 -9.48 -15.66
CA GLN A 86 14.33 -10.44 -15.93
C GLN A 86 14.84 -10.28 -17.38
N GLY A 87 16.01 -9.65 -17.54
CA GLY A 87 16.66 -9.39 -18.82
C GLY A 87 16.58 -7.97 -19.38
N LEU A 88 15.95 -7.00 -18.69
CA LEU A 88 15.84 -5.60 -19.13
C LEU A 88 16.63 -4.63 -18.25
N SER A 89 17.02 -3.48 -18.81
CA SER A 89 17.80 -2.47 -18.10
C SER A 89 16.93 -1.64 -17.14
N LEU A 90 17.53 -1.07 -16.08
CA LEU A 90 16.83 -0.19 -15.13
C LEU A 90 16.15 1.04 -15.79
N PRO A 91 16.71 1.67 -16.83
CA PRO A 91 16.01 2.71 -17.59
C PRO A 91 14.71 2.25 -18.26
N ASP A 92 14.71 1.06 -18.88
CA ASP A 92 13.51 0.52 -19.54
C ASP A 92 12.39 0.26 -18.54
N ALA A 93 12.76 -0.24 -17.35
CA ALA A 93 11.85 -0.42 -16.22
C ALA A 93 11.12 0.87 -15.83
N VAL A 94 11.88 1.95 -15.69
CA VAL A 94 11.35 3.27 -15.32
C VAL A 94 10.43 3.80 -16.43
N GLY A 95 10.80 3.61 -17.70
CA GLY A 95 9.97 3.97 -18.85
C GLY A 95 8.62 3.24 -18.86
N ILE A 96 8.63 1.92 -18.71
CA ILE A 96 7.40 1.10 -18.64
C ILE A 96 6.54 1.53 -17.44
N PHE A 97 7.18 1.78 -16.29
CA PHE A 97 6.48 2.25 -15.10
C PHE A 97 5.81 3.61 -15.33
N MET A 98 6.52 4.58 -15.94
CA MET A 98 5.94 5.89 -16.27
C MET A 98 4.73 5.77 -17.21
N VAL A 99 4.83 4.95 -18.25
CA VAL A 99 3.72 4.71 -19.19
C VAL A 99 2.54 4.07 -18.48
N ALA A 100 2.77 3.05 -17.64
CA ALA A 100 1.72 2.40 -16.86
C ALA A 100 1.02 3.38 -15.90
N ASN A 101 1.77 4.26 -15.23
CA ASN A 101 1.18 5.28 -14.36
C ASN A 101 0.39 6.33 -15.15
N ALA A 102 0.87 6.75 -16.32
CA ALA A 102 0.11 7.67 -17.19
C ALA A 102 -1.24 7.05 -17.61
N LEU A 103 -1.24 5.77 -17.98
CA LEU A 103 -2.46 5.02 -18.27
C LEU A 103 -3.39 4.94 -17.05
N ILE A 104 -2.85 4.69 -15.85
CA ILE A 104 -3.64 4.66 -14.61
C ILE A 104 -4.29 6.03 -14.34
N VAL A 105 -3.54 7.13 -14.52
CA VAL A 105 -4.07 8.49 -14.36
C VAL A 105 -5.17 8.77 -15.37
N LEU A 106 -4.97 8.41 -16.64
CA LEU A 106 -6.01 8.53 -17.68
C LEU A 106 -7.26 7.71 -17.33
N CYS A 107 -7.10 6.47 -16.85
CA CYS A 107 -8.20 5.63 -16.36
C CYS A 107 -8.91 6.22 -15.13
N GLY A 108 -8.18 6.94 -14.27
CA GLY A 108 -8.73 7.65 -13.12
C GLY A 108 -9.55 8.87 -13.54
N ILE A 109 -9.02 9.72 -14.43
CA ILE A 109 -9.68 10.92 -14.94
C ILE A 109 -10.95 10.57 -15.73
N THR A 110 -10.93 9.46 -16.48
CA THR A 110 -12.12 8.97 -17.21
C THR A 110 -13.20 8.38 -16.30
N GLY A 111 -12.92 8.16 -15.00
CA GLY A 111 -13.86 7.56 -14.06
C GLY A 111 -14.16 6.08 -14.33
N LEU A 112 -13.45 5.46 -15.28
CA LEU A 112 -13.65 4.07 -15.68
C LEU A 112 -13.43 3.12 -14.50
N PHE A 113 -12.40 3.41 -13.70
CA PHE A 113 -12.09 2.65 -12.50
C PHE A 113 -13.21 2.71 -11.45
N ALA A 114 -13.78 3.90 -11.21
CA ALA A 114 -14.89 4.06 -10.27
C ALA A 114 -16.14 3.30 -10.72
N ARG A 115 -16.39 3.25 -12.04
CA ARG A 115 -17.50 2.48 -12.62
C ARG A 115 -17.28 0.97 -12.49
N LEU A 116 -16.05 0.50 -12.69
CA LEU A 116 -15.67 -0.90 -12.57
C LEU A 116 -15.75 -1.38 -11.10
N MET A 117 -15.32 -0.54 -10.15
CA MET A 117 -15.40 -0.83 -8.72
C MET A 117 -16.84 -1.03 -8.21
N ARG A 118 -17.85 -0.46 -8.88
CA ARG A 118 -19.27 -0.69 -8.53
C ARG A 118 -19.76 -2.10 -8.91
N ILE A 119 -19.05 -2.78 -9.80
CA ILE A 119 -19.41 -4.12 -10.31
C ILE A 119 -18.66 -5.21 -9.52
N ILE A 120 -17.47 -4.91 -9.01
CA ILE A 120 -16.62 -5.89 -8.33
C ILE A 120 -17.11 -6.13 -6.89
N PRO A 121 -17.53 -7.35 -6.53
CA PRO A 121 -17.92 -7.67 -5.16
C PRO A 121 -16.70 -7.62 -4.22
N HIS A 122 -16.91 -7.13 -3.01
CA HIS A 122 -15.85 -6.92 -2.01
C HIS A 122 -15.04 -8.20 -1.71
N SER A 123 -15.68 -9.36 -1.81
CA SER A 123 -15.06 -10.68 -1.65
C SER A 123 -13.97 -10.97 -2.69
N LEU A 124 -14.14 -10.51 -3.93
CA LEU A 124 -13.18 -10.74 -5.01
C LEU A 124 -11.93 -9.87 -4.84
N ALA A 125 -12.11 -8.61 -4.39
CA ALA A 125 -11.00 -7.74 -4.05
C ALA A 125 -10.15 -8.31 -2.90
N ALA A 126 -10.79 -8.83 -1.85
CA ALA A 126 -10.11 -9.48 -0.74
C ALA A 126 -9.36 -10.75 -1.18
N ALA A 127 -9.98 -11.57 -2.04
CA ALA A 127 -9.36 -12.77 -2.59
C ALA A 127 -8.13 -12.45 -3.47
N MET A 128 -8.20 -11.38 -4.28
CA MET A 128 -7.07 -10.91 -5.10
C MET A 128 -5.88 -10.49 -4.22
N LEU A 129 -6.12 -9.73 -3.16
CA LEU A 129 -5.07 -9.32 -2.22
C LEU A 129 -4.46 -10.52 -1.50
N ALA A 130 -5.29 -11.45 -1.03
CA ALA A 130 -4.84 -12.68 -0.37
C ALA A 130 -3.96 -13.53 -1.29
N GLY A 131 -4.32 -13.67 -2.58
CA GLY A 131 -3.52 -14.41 -3.56
C GLY A 131 -2.13 -13.81 -3.78
N ILE A 132 -2.05 -12.48 -3.88
CA ILE A 132 -0.78 -11.76 -4.03
C ILE A 132 0.10 -11.94 -2.78
N LEU A 133 -0.47 -11.76 -1.59
CA LEU A 133 0.26 -11.93 -0.32
C LEU A 133 0.74 -13.37 -0.10
N LEU A 134 -0.10 -14.36 -0.43
CA LEU A 134 0.27 -15.78 -0.35
C LEU A 134 1.50 -16.09 -1.21
N ARG A 135 1.57 -15.52 -2.41
CA ARG A 135 2.71 -15.70 -3.32
C ARG A 135 3.99 -15.09 -2.75
N PHE A 136 3.90 -13.90 -2.14
CA PHE A 136 5.05 -13.28 -1.47
C PHE A 136 5.52 -14.08 -0.25
N ALA A 137 4.60 -14.55 0.58
CA ALA A 137 4.91 -15.38 1.74
C ALA A 137 5.58 -16.70 1.33
N CYS A 138 5.01 -17.40 0.35
CA CYS A 138 5.56 -18.65 -0.16
C CYS A 138 6.98 -18.48 -0.73
N ARG A 139 7.21 -17.39 -1.49
CA ARG A 139 8.53 -17.11 -2.08
C ARG A 139 9.58 -16.80 -1.01
N ARG A 140 9.22 -16.12 0.08
CA ARG A 140 10.15 -15.83 1.18
C ARG A 140 10.42 -17.04 2.07
N SER A 141 9.43 -17.92 2.25
CA SER A 141 9.54 -19.05 3.18
C SER A 141 10.36 -20.23 2.65
N GLY A 142 10.60 -20.35 1.33
CA GLY A 142 11.47 -21.37 0.76
C GLY A 142 11.12 -22.83 1.14
N ARG A 143 9.90 -23.09 1.64
CA ARG A 143 9.52 -24.35 2.29
C ARG A 143 8.24 -24.91 1.66
N SER A 144 8.27 -26.22 1.45
CA SER A 144 7.28 -27.04 0.74
C SER A 144 5.85 -26.89 1.27
N THR A 145 4.91 -27.04 0.34
CA THR A 145 3.55 -26.50 0.20
C THR A 145 2.47 -27.01 1.16
N GLU A 146 2.77 -27.82 2.17
CA GLU A 146 1.71 -28.61 2.84
C GLU A 146 1.29 -28.06 4.22
N SER A 147 2.17 -27.39 4.97
CA SER A 147 1.84 -26.98 6.36
C SER A 147 1.23 -25.58 6.50
N LEU A 148 1.52 -24.65 5.58
CA LEU A 148 1.11 -23.24 5.69
C LEU A 148 -0.36 -23.02 5.30
N SER A 149 -0.88 -23.78 4.33
CA SER A 149 -2.28 -23.68 3.90
C SER A 149 -3.24 -24.17 5.00
N CYS A 150 -2.91 -25.26 5.70
CA CYS A 150 -3.69 -25.73 6.85
C CYS A 150 -3.65 -24.74 8.03
N ALA A 151 -2.50 -24.12 8.32
CA ALA A 151 -2.40 -23.13 9.39
C ALA A 151 -3.18 -21.85 9.08
N ALA A 152 -3.14 -21.34 7.85
CA ALA A 152 -3.91 -20.17 7.43
C ALA A 152 -5.43 -20.45 7.41
N VAL A 153 -5.85 -21.65 6.95
CA VAL A 153 -7.25 -22.07 7.00
C VAL A 153 -7.73 -22.28 8.43
N CYS A 154 -6.93 -22.89 9.32
CA CYS A 154 -7.27 -23.05 10.73
C CYS A 154 -7.30 -21.71 11.48
N TYR A 155 -6.37 -20.79 11.18
CA TYR A 155 -6.34 -19.45 11.76
C TYR A 155 -7.54 -18.62 11.28
N TRP A 156 -7.88 -18.68 9.99
CA TRP A 156 -9.04 -18.00 9.43
C TRP A 156 -10.37 -18.60 9.91
N ARG A 157 -10.46 -19.93 10.06
CA ARG A 157 -11.62 -20.62 10.67
C ARG A 157 -11.78 -20.24 12.13
N GLY A 158 -10.68 -20.12 12.88
CA GLY A 158 -10.67 -19.65 14.27
C GLY A 158 -11.10 -18.19 14.41
N TYR A 159 -10.67 -17.33 13.49
CA TYR A 159 -11.07 -15.91 13.46
C TYR A 159 -12.54 -15.74 13.06
N SER A 160 -13.03 -16.52 12.09
CA SER A 160 -14.43 -16.52 11.64
C SER A 160 -15.39 -16.97 12.74
N LEU A 161 -14.98 -17.89 13.62
CA LEU A 161 -15.79 -18.33 14.77
C LEU A 161 -15.88 -17.26 15.88
N LYS A 162 -14.85 -16.41 16.00
CA LYS A 162 -14.81 -15.35 17.03
C LYS A 162 -15.64 -14.12 16.66
N TYR A 163 -15.88 -13.87 15.37
CA TYR A 163 -16.63 -12.70 14.89
C TYR A 163 -18.08 -13.00 14.44
N SER A 164 -18.52 -14.27 14.43
CA SER A 164 -19.86 -14.66 13.97
C SER A 164 -20.94 -14.67 15.07
N ARG A 165 -20.67 -14.10 16.27
CA ARG A 165 -21.71 -13.92 17.29
C ARG A 165 -22.35 -12.52 17.14
N PRO A 166 -23.65 -12.41 16.81
CA PRO A 166 -24.32 -11.13 16.67
C PRO A 166 -24.67 -10.55 18.04
N ALA A 167 -24.35 -9.26 18.21
CA ALA A 167 -24.86 -8.30 19.19
C ALA A 167 -24.70 -8.58 20.70
N MET A 168 -24.15 -7.58 21.41
CA MET A 168 -24.65 -6.95 22.67
C MET A 168 -23.47 -6.39 23.50
N PRO A 169 -23.68 -5.41 24.40
CA PRO A 169 -23.82 -3.98 24.11
C PRO A 169 -22.84 -3.13 24.95
N LEU A 170 -22.85 -1.83 24.69
CA LEU A 170 -22.47 -0.72 25.56
C LEU A 170 -22.23 -1.05 27.06
N LEU A 171 -21.01 -0.80 27.58
CA LEU A 171 -20.65 -0.46 28.98
C LEU A 171 -19.11 -0.27 29.05
N LEU A 172 -18.60 0.94 28.75
CA LEU A 172 -18.04 1.95 29.70
C LEU A 172 -16.58 1.62 30.12
N PRO A 173 -15.81 2.57 30.66
CA PRO A 173 -15.58 3.97 30.27
C PRO A 173 -14.06 4.30 30.18
N TRP A 174 -13.74 5.38 29.45
CA TRP A 174 -12.43 6.07 29.41
C TRP A 174 -11.16 5.23 29.17
#